data_AF-A0A950CG73-F1
#
_entry.id   AF-A0A950CG73-F1
#
_cell.length_a   1.000
_cell.length_b   1.000
_cell.length_c   1.000
_cell.angle_alpha   90.00
_cell.angle_beta   90.00
_cell.angle_gamma   90.00
#
_symmetry.space_group_name_H-M   'P 1'
#
loop_
_entity.id
_entity.type
_entity.pdbx_description
1 polymer ?
#
loop_
_entity_poly.entity_id
_entity_poly.type
_entity_poly.pdbx_seq_one_letter_code
_entity_poly.pdbx_strand_id
1 'polypeptide(L)'
;MALLLGLFGFWTGMVLAGSNYPGGYDWLYTTISSLVYPERNPGGFLWARGGMGLCGACGLYWTAWAVRNRTQGAVLQAVGICTLGFGYLCMMCCALLPDIPRGHDALALGAFVSLCVGAALISFELIGRRAQQRRLARVRWALAGIVAGLAFAPVLFAAFTQAYVSRALPTLPWVNPAWRARGIPVYLSFAFWEWMPCAVLSLYLAMLSGAVVTRR
;
A
#
# COMPACT_ATOMS: atom_id res chain seq x y z
N MET A 1 -11.45 -14.07 -2.07
CA MET A 1 -12.53 -13.15 -2.52
C MET A 1 -12.60 -11.88 -1.70
N ALA A 2 -12.73 -11.94 -0.36
CA ALA A 2 -12.81 -10.74 0.49
C ALA A 2 -11.71 -9.70 0.21
N LEU A 3 -10.43 -10.12 0.14
CA LEU A 3 -9.33 -9.19 -0.14
C LEU A 3 -9.47 -8.46 -1.49
N LEU A 4 -9.87 -9.17 -2.55
CA LEU A 4 -10.07 -8.58 -3.88
C LEU A 4 -11.23 -7.57 -3.87
N LEU A 5 -12.30 -7.86 -3.15
CA LEU A 5 -13.40 -6.93 -2.93
C LEU A 5 -12.91 -5.67 -2.20
N GLY A 6 -12.08 -5.83 -1.17
CA GLY A 6 -11.46 -4.72 -0.45
C GLY A 6 -10.61 -3.84 -1.37
N LEU A 7 -9.73 -4.44 -2.18
CA LEU A 7 -8.90 -3.73 -3.15
C LEU A 7 -9.75 -2.99 -4.19
N PHE A 8 -10.79 -3.64 -4.73
CA PHE A 8 -11.72 -3.00 -5.64
C PHE A 8 -12.44 -1.81 -4.99
N GLY A 9 -12.87 -1.97 -3.73
CA GLY A 9 -13.45 -0.92 -2.92
C GLY A 9 -12.51 0.28 -2.72
N PHE A 10 -11.23 0.02 -2.43
CA PHE A 10 -10.20 1.06 -2.34
C PHE A 10 -10.09 1.86 -3.63
N TRP A 11 -9.86 1.19 -4.76
CA TRP A 11 -9.67 1.88 -6.05
C TRP A 11 -10.92 2.63 -6.50
N THR A 12 -12.10 2.04 -6.32
CA THR A 12 -13.39 2.69 -6.63
C THR A 12 -13.57 3.93 -5.76
N GLY A 13 -13.33 3.83 -4.45
CA GLY A 13 -13.41 4.96 -3.52
C GLY A 13 -12.47 6.10 -3.91
N MET A 14 -11.24 5.77 -4.32
CA MET A 14 -10.25 6.74 -4.79
C MET A 14 -10.67 7.44 -6.10
N VAL A 15 -11.16 6.68 -7.09
CA VAL A 15 -11.63 7.23 -8.37
C VAL A 15 -12.83 8.14 -8.17
N LEU A 16 -13.81 7.74 -7.35
CA LEU A 16 -14.96 8.56 -7.03
C LEU A 16 -14.56 9.82 -6.25
N ALA A 17 -13.64 9.71 -5.29
CA ALA A 17 -13.12 10.85 -4.57
C ALA A 17 -12.40 11.85 -5.47
N GLY A 18 -11.57 11.35 -6.41
CA GLY A 18 -10.87 12.19 -7.40
C GLY A 18 -11.82 12.85 -8.40
N SER A 19 -12.88 12.15 -8.81
CA SER A 19 -13.91 12.70 -9.71
C SER A 19 -14.71 13.84 -9.06
N ASN A 20 -14.82 13.83 -7.73
CA ASN A 20 -15.49 14.88 -6.94
C ASN A 20 -14.52 15.94 -6.40
N TYR A 21 -13.23 15.90 -6.78
CA TYR A 21 -12.22 16.80 -6.25
C TYR A 21 -12.35 18.21 -6.85
N PRO A 22 -12.37 19.27 -6.02
CA PRO A 22 -12.54 20.65 -6.51
C PRO A 22 -11.34 21.07 -7.38
N GLY A 23 -11.61 21.61 -8.57
CA GLY A 23 -10.58 22.05 -9.52
C GLY A 23 -9.93 20.91 -10.33
N GLY A 24 -10.40 19.67 -10.17
CA GLY A 24 -9.88 18.49 -10.88
C GLY A 24 -8.69 17.85 -10.14
N TYR A 25 -8.74 16.53 -9.98
CA TYR A 25 -7.67 15.78 -9.32
C TYR A 25 -6.57 15.37 -10.30
N ASP A 26 -5.37 15.91 -10.14
CA ASP A 26 -4.18 15.48 -10.87
C ASP A 26 -3.36 14.52 -9.99
N TRP A 27 -3.62 13.22 -10.12
CA TRP A 27 -2.94 12.18 -9.31
C TRP A 27 -1.41 12.18 -9.45
N LEU A 28 -0.87 12.79 -10.52
CA LEU A 28 0.58 12.92 -10.71
C LEU A 28 1.19 13.97 -9.80
N TYR A 29 0.43 14.99 -9.39
CA TYR A 29 0.92 16.16 -8.64
C TYR A 29 0.09 16.51 -7.39
N THR A 30 -0.93 15.73 -7.08
CA THR A 30 -1.79 15.88 -5.90
C THR A 30 -1.77 14.59 -5.09
N THR A 31 -1.40 14.69 -3.81
CA THR A 31 -1.25 13.54 -2.91
C THR A 31 -2.56 12.79 -2.67
N ILE A 32 -2.48 11.51 -2.32
CA ILE A 32 -3.63 10.69 -1.90
C ILE A 32 -4.28 11.30 -0.66
N SER A 33 -3.47 11.82 0.27
CA SER A 33 -3.96 12.47 1.48
C SER A 33 -4.93 13.63 1.18
N SER A 34 -4.76 14.32 0.05
CA SER A 34 -5.68 15.39 -0.36
C SER A 34 -7.08 14.88 -0.70
N LEU A 35 -7.22 13.61 -1.09
CA LEU A 35 -8.52 12.98 -1.30
C LEU A 35 -9.23 12.62 0.00
N VAL A 36 -8.49 12.44 1.10
CA VAL A 36 -9.00 11.90 2.38
C VAL A 36 -9.47 13.01 3.33
N TYR A 37 -8.91 14.21 3.21
CA TYR A 37 -9.21 15.34 4.09
C TYR A 37 -10.42 16.15 3.61
N PRO A 38 -11.42 16.40 4.48
CA PRO A 38 -12.62 17.16 4.12
C PRO A 38 -12.31 18.61 3.75
N GLU A 39 -11.26 19.22 4.30
CA GLU A 39 -10.85 20.59 3.99
C GLU A 39 -10.36 20.75 2.55
N ARG A 40 -9.81 19.67 1.98
CA ARG A 40 -9.26 19.64 0.61
C ARG A 40 -10.23 19.04 -0.40
N ASN A 41 -11.10 18.12 0.05
CA ASN A 41 -12.05 17.42 -0.82
C ASN A 41 -13.43 17.27 -0.15
N PRO A 42 -14.17 18.35 0.12
CA PRO A 42 -15.41 18.29 0.90
C PRO A 42 -16.49 17.41 0.27
N GLY A 43 -16.53 17.31 -1.07
CA GLY A 43 -17.49 16.47 -1.78
C GLY A 43 -17.05 15.01 -1.98
N GLY A 44 -15.74 14.73 -1.96
CA GLY A 44 -15.19 13.42 -2.30
C GLY A 44 -14.58 12.64 -1.13
N PHE A 45 -14.30 13.27 0.01
CA PHE A 45 -13.51 12.63 1.08
C PHE A 45 -14.14 11.38 1.67
N LEU A 46 -15.49 11.34 1.75
CA LEU A 46 -16.21 10.16 2.23
C LEU A 46 -16.02 8.94 1.32
N TRP A 47 -15.89 9.15 0.00
CA TRP A 47 -15.61 8.05 -0.94
C TRP A 47 -14.22 7.46 -0.73
N ALA A 48 -13.20 8.32 -0.55
CA ALA A 48 -11.84 7.87 -0.26
C ALA A 48 -11.79 7.11 1.06
N ARG A 49 -12.38 7.66 2.13
CA ARG A 49 -12.43 7.03 3.45
C ARG A 49 -13.23 5.74 3.45
N GLY A 50 -14.38 5.72 2.80
CA GLY A 50 -15.19 4.52 2.64
C GLY A 50 -14.44 3.40 1.93
N GLY A 51 -13.76 3.72 0.82
CA GLY A 51 -12.94 2.76 0.09
C GLY A 51 -11.77 2.21 0.92
N MET A 52 -11.06 3.07 1.65
CA MET A 52 -9.98 2.65 2.57
C MET A 52 -10.51 1.79 3.72
N GLY A 53 -11.63 2.20 4.34
CA GLY A 53 -12.25 1.47 5.45
C GLY A 53 -12.72 0.09 5.02
N LEU A 54 -13.38 0.00 3.85
CA LEU A 54 -13.79 -1.28 3.26
C LEU A 54 -12.59 -2.17 2.96
N CYS A 55 -11.52 -1.62 2.38
CA CYS A 55 -10.28 -2.36 2.13
C CYS A 55 -9.65 -2.89 3.42
N GLY A 56 -9.55 -2.04 4.45
CA GLY A 56 -9.07 -2.42 5.77
C GLY A 56 -9.91 -3.54 6.39
N ALA A 57 -11.24 -3.41 6.40
CA ALA A 57 -12.14 -4.41 6.95
C ALA A 57 -12.07 -5.77 6.21
N CYS A 58 -12.09 -5.75 4.88
CA CYS A 58 -11.93 -6.95 4.06
C CYS A 58 -10.55 -7.61 4.25
N GLY A 59 -9.50 -6.79 4.37
CA GLY A 59 -8.14 -7.25 4.65
C GLY A 59 -8.04 -7.92 6.03
N LEU A 60 -8.61 -7.32 7.07
CA LEU A 60 -8.70 -7.89 8.42
C LEU A 60 -9.46 -9.21 8.45
N TYR A 61 -10.60 -9.28 7.76
CA TYR A 61 -11.35 -10.53 7.63
C TYR A 61 -10.50 -11.61 6.97
N TRP A 62 -9.81 -11.27 5.87
CA TRP A 62 -8.94 -12.20 5.15
C TRP A 62 -7.76 -12.66 6.01
N THR A 63 -7.08 -11.78 6.74
CA THR A 63 -5.96 -12.16 7.62
C THR A 63 -6.43 -13.04 8.78
N ALA A 64 -7.57 -12.72 9.41
CA ALA A 64 -8.16 -13.57 10.45
C ALA A 64 -8.50 -14.97 9.91
N TRP A 65 -9.09 -15.06 8.71
CA TRP A 65 -9.33 -16.33 8.04
C TRP A 65 -8.01 -17.06 7.73
N ALA A 66 -6.99 -16.37 7.24
CA ALA A 66 -5.69 -16.97 6.91
C ALA A 66 -4.97 -17.51 8.16
N VAL A 67 -5.04 -16.82 9.30
CA VAL A 67 -4.50 -17.31 10.58
C VAL A 67 -5.19 -18.60 11.02
N ARG A 68 -6.53 -18.66 10.94
CA ARG A 68 -7.30 -19.86 11.34
C ARG A 68 -6.99 -21.08 10.50
N ASN A 69 -6.64 -20.88 9.23
CA ASN A 69 -6.47 -21.95 8.25
C ASN A 69 -5.01 -22.21 7.88
N ARG A 70 -4.06 -21.72 8.69
CA ARG A 70 -2.63 -21.92 8.44
C ARG A 70 -2.22 -23.37 8.73
N THR A 71 -1.31 -23.91 7.91
CA THR A 71 -0.63 -25.18 8.20
C THR A 71 0.29 -25.03 9.42
N GLN A 72 0.31 -26.02 10.31
CA GLN A 72 1.24 -26.06 11.44
C GLN A 72 2.70 -26.03 10.97
N GLY A 73 3.60 -25.36 11.71
CA GLY A 73 5.03 -25.24 11.39
C GLY A 73 5.46 -24.05 10.54
N ALA A 74 4.53 -23.22 10.06
CA ALA A 74 4.80 -22.05 9.20
C ALA A 74 5.07 -20.74 9.99
N VAL A 75 6.17 -20.64 10.74
CA VAL A 75 6.43 -19.46 11.61
C VAL A 75 6.45 -18.15 10.83
N LEU A 76 7.22 -18.08 9.73
CA LEU A 76 7.36 -16.85 8.94
C LEU A 76 6.03 -16.44 8.30
N GLN A 77 5.23 -17.41 7.86
CA GLN A 77 3.88 -17.15 7.34
C GLN A 77 2.97 -16.55 8.42
N ALA A 78 3.02 -17.08 9.64
CA ALA A 78 2.19 -16.60 10.74
C ALA A 78 2.56 -15.15 11.10
N VAL A 79 3.86 -14.86 11.23
CA VAL A 79 4.34 -13.48 11.44
C VAL A 79 3.88 -12.59 10.30
N GLY A 80 4.09 -13.00 9.04
CA GLY A 80 3.67 -12.22 7.87
C GLY A 80 2.17 -11.92 7.84
N ILE A 81 1.31 -12.89 8.16
CA ILE A 81 -0.15 -12.69 8.23
C ILE A 81 -0.51 -11.74 9.38
N CYS A 82 0.10 -11.87 10.55
CA CYS A 82 -0.13 -10.96 11.68
C CYS A 82 0.32 -9.54 11.34
N THR A 83 1.47 -9.38 10.70
CA THR A 83 1.97 -8.08 10.24
C THR A 83 1.04 -7.46 9.19
N LEU A 84 0.53 -8.24 8.23
CA LEU A 84 -0.52 -7.77 7.31
C LEU A 84 -1.78 -7.34 8.06
N GLY A 85 -2.21 -8.12 9.06
CA GLY A 85 -3.38 -7.83 9.87
C GLY A 85 -3.25 -6.49 10.60
N PHE A 86 -2.10 -6.24 11.22
CA PHE A 86 -1.79 -4.94 11.82
C PHE A 86 -1.81 -3.82 10.78
N GLY A 87 -1.27 -4.05 9.58
CA GLY A 87 -1.33 -3.07 8.49
C GLY A 87 -2.75 -2.68 8.08
N TYR A 88 -3.65 -3.66 7.92
CA TYR A 88 -5.06 -3.39 7.62
C TYR A 88 -5.81 -2.73 8.78
N LEU A 89 -5.44 -3.05 10.03
CA LEU A 89 -5.99 -2.37 11.20
C LEU A 89 -5.63 -0.89 11.17
N CYS A 90 -4.35 -0.55 10.94
CA CYS A 90 -3.91 0.83 10.81
C CYS A 90 -4.65 1.55 9.66
N MET A 91 -4.80 0.92 8.49
CA MET A 91 -5.54 1.47 7.37
C MET A 91 -7.02 1.73 7.72
N MET A 92 -7.67 0.80 8.41
CA MET A 92 -9.05 0.97 8.88
C MET A 92 -9.16 2.11 9.89
N CYS A 93 -8.21 2.22 10.83
CA CYS A 93 -8.15 3.32 11.78
C CYS A 93 -7.92 4.67 11.08
N CYS A 94 -7.06 4.76 10.06
CA CYS A 94 -6.92 5.97 9.23
C CYS A 94 -8.26 6.42 8.64
N ALA A 95 -9.06 5.45 8.15
CA ALA A 95 -10.35 5.75 7.57
C ALA A 95 -11.38 6.22 8.61
N LEU A 96 -11.31 5.73 9.85
CA LEU A 96 -12.30 6.00 10.90
C LEU A 96 -11.94 7.17 11.83
N LEU A 97 -10.66 7.48 12.01
CA LEU A 97 -10.14 8.45 12.99
C LEU A 97 -9.37 9.60 12.29
N PRO A 98 -10.08 10.52 11.61
CA PRO A 98 -9.45 11.56 10.79
C PRO A 98 -8.86 12.70 11.64
N ASP A 99 -9.40 12.91 12.85
CA ASP A 99 -9.22 14.14 13.63
C ASP A 99 -8.08 14.07 14.66
N ILE A 100 -7.25 13.01 14.62
CA ILE A 100 -6.10 12.90 15.53
C ILE A 100 -4.90 13.56 14.83
N PRO A 101 -4.48 14.77 15.25
CA PRO A 101 -3.36 15.46 14.63
C PRO A 101 -2.10 14.59 14.74
N ARG A 102 -1.36 14.42 13.64
CA ARG A 102 -0.21 13.48 13.48
C ARG A 102 -0.53 11.98 13.62
N GLY A 103 -1.66 11.62 14.22
CA GLY A 103 -2.11 10.22 14.36
C GLY A 103 -2.37 9.60 13.00
N HIS A 104 -3.01 10.33 12.08
CA HIS A 104 -3.24 9.87 10.71
C HIS A 104 -1.94 9.49 10.00
N ASP A 105 -0.90 10.31 10.08
CA ASP A 105 0.38 10.07 9.40
C ASP A 105 1.10 8.84 9.98
N ALA A 106 1.07 8.69 11.31
CA ALA A 106 1.63 7.53 11.98
C ALA A 106 0.87 6.23 11.61
N LEU A 107 -0.45 6.29 11.54
CA LEU A 107 -1.28 5.16 11.12
C LEU A 107 -1.07 4.83 9.63
N ALA A 108 -0.96 5.82 8.76
CA ALA A 108 -0.71 5.61 7.34
C ALA A 108 0.66 4.96 7.11
N LEU A 109 1.69 5.45 7.80
CA LEU A 109 3.02 4.85 7.79
C LEU A 109 2.99 3.42 8.37
N GLY A 110 2.30 3.21 9.49
CA GLY A 110 2.13 1.90 10.12
C GLY A 110 1.42 0.90 9.20
N ALA A 111 0.35 1.33 8.54
CA ALA A 111 -0.37 0.55 7.53
C ALA A 111 0.58 0.15 6.41
N PHE A 112 1.27 1.13 5.86
CA PHE A 112 2.11 0.96 4.70
C PHE A 112 3.30 0.03 4.95
N VAL A 113 4.08 0.28 6.01
CA VAL A 113 5.24 -0.55 6.40
C VAL A 113 4.81 -1.98 6.67
N SER A 114 3.73 -2.16 7.44
CA SER A 114 3.28 -3.48 7.87
C SER A 114 2.70 -4.29 6.71
N LEU A 115 1.99 -3.64 5.78
CA LEU A 115 1.52 -4.31 4.57
C LEU A 115 2.69 -4.76 3.68
N CYS A 116 3.71 -3.92 3.49
CA CYS A 116 4.89 -4.28 2.70
C CYS A 116 5.70 -5.41 3.34
N VAL A 117 6.01 -5.29 4.64
CA VAL A 117 6.76 -6.32 5.39
C VAL A 117 5.99 -7.63 5.43
N GLY A 118 4.70 -7.59 5.80
CA GLY A 118 3.86 -8.79 5.86
C GLY A 118 3.78 -9.51 4.51
N ALA A 119 3.61 -8.76 3.42
CA ALA A 119 3.56 -9.33 2.08
C ALA A 119 4.91 -9.93 1.65
N ALA A 120 6.03 -9.28 1.97
CA ALA A 120 7.37 -9.82 1.73
C ALA A 120 7.62 -11.13 2.49
N LEU A 121 7.30 -11.17 3.79
CA LEU A 121 7.47 -12.37 4.63
C LEU A 121 6.67 -13.56 4.09
N ILE A 122 5.42 -13.34 3.71
CA ILE A 122 4.59 -14.41 3.12
C ILE A 122 5.19 -14.90 1.81
N SER A 123 5.68 -14.01 0.95
CA SER A 123 6.28 -14.42 -0.32
C SER A 123 7.59 -15.19 -0.16
N PHE A 124 8.45 -14.79 0.78
CA PHE A 124 9.66 -15.55 1.10
C PHE A 124 9.32 -16.98 1.50
N GLU A 125 8.36 -17.17 2.41
CA GLU A 125 7.91 -18.51 2.81
C GLU A 125 7.29 -19.27 1.63
N LEU A 126 6.42 -18.63 0.85
CA LEU A 126 5.69 -19.25 -0.26
C LEU A 126 6.64 -19.81 -1.33
N ILE A 127 7.68 -19.03 -1.65
CA ILE A 127 8.72 -19.38 -2.62
C ILE A 127 9.69 -20.39 -2.01
N GLY A 128 10.10 -20.21 -0.75
CA GLY A 128 11.01 -21.09 -0.01
C GLY A 128 10.48 -22.51 0.11
N ARG A 129 9.19 -22.69 0.44
CA ARG A 129 8.55 -24.02 0.50
C ARG A 129 8.57 -24.75 -0.85
N ARG A 130 8.40 -24.02 -1.95
CA ARG A 130 8.49 -24.62 -3.28
C ARG A 130 9.93 -25.00 -3.63
N ALA A 131 10.92 -24.37 -3.00
CA ALA A 131 12.36 -24.55 -3.25
C ALA A 131 13.00 -25.80 -2.61
N GLN A 132 12.25 -26.61 -1.87
CA GLN A 132 12.75 -27.82 -1.21
C GLN A 132 13.24 -28.91 -2.20
N GLN A 133 13.00 -28.73 -3.51
CA GLN A 133 13.72 -29.44 -4.57
C GLN A 133 15.13 -28.85 -4.76
N ARG A 134 16.13 -29.58 -4.24
CA ARG A 134 17.51 -29.15 -3.93
C ARG A 134 18.31 -28.47 -5.06
N ARG A 135 17.95 -28.62 -6.33
CA ARG A 135 18.79 -28.14 -7.45
C ARG A 135 18.63 -26.65 -7.79
N LEU A 136 17.57 -25.98 -7.30
CA LEU A 136 17.26 -24.58 -7.66
C LEU A 136 17.12 -23.65 -6.45
N ALA A 137 17.59 -24.05 -5.26
CA ALA A 137 17.40 -23.28 -4.03
C ALA A 137 17.94 -21.85 -4.14
N ARG A 138 19.20 -21.67 -4.60
CA ARG A 138 19.83 -20.35 -4.71
C ARG A 138 19.07 -19.40 -5.64
N VAL A 139 18.66 -19.88 -6.82
CA VAL A 139 17.91 -19.08 -7.80
C VAL A 139 16.55 -18.64 -7.23
N ARG A 140 15.90 -19.53 -6.47
CA ARG A 140 14.57 -19.25 -5.88
C ARG A 140 14.65 -18.28 -4.70
N TRP A 141 15.70 -18.34 -3.89
CA TRP A 141 15.96 -17.33 -2.86
C TRP A 141 16.26 -15.96 -3.46
N ALA A 142 17.05 -15.90 -4.54
CA ALA A 142 17.27 -14.65 -5.28
C ALA A 142 15.95 -14.10 -5.84
N LEU A 143 15.12 -14.96 -6.45
CA LEU A 143 13.80 -14.56 -6.94
C LEU A 143 12.89 -14.07 -5.80
N ALA A 144 12.90 -14.73 -4.63
CA ALA A 144 12.16 -14.27 -3.47
C ALA A 144 12.63 -12.89 -2.98
N GLY A 145 13.94 -12.67 -2.95
CA GLY A 145 14.54 -11.37 -2.66
C GLY A 145 14.13 -10.30 -3.67
N ILE A 146 14.12 -10.61 -4.96
CA ILE A 146 13.66 -9.69 -6.02
C ILE A 146 12.17 -9.37 -5.84
N VAL A 147 11.34 -10.39 -5.64
CA VAL A 147 9.88 -10.24 -5.50
C VAL A 147 9.52 -9.45 -4.24
N ALA A 148 10.20 -9.71 -3.12
CA ALA A 148 10.07 -8.92 -1.90
C ALA A 148 10.59 -7.49 -2.09
N GLY A 149 11.76 -7.33 -2.73
CA GLY A 149 12.35 -6.03 -3.03
C GLY A 149 11.46 -5.17 -3.92
N LEU A 150 10.77 -5.76 -4.89
CA LEU A 150 9.80 -5.07 -5.74
C LEU A 150 8.63 -4.47 -4.94
N ALA A 151 8.21 -5.09 -3.84
CA ALA A 151 7.18 -4.50 -2.97
C ALA A 151 7.67 -3.23 -2.25
N PHE A 152 8.97 -3.15 -1.94
CA PHE A 152 9.59 -1.98 -1.31
C PHE A 152 10.14 -0.95 -2.30
N ALA A 153 10.33 -1.31 -3.57
CA ALA A 153 10.97 -0.44 -4.54
C ALA A 153 10.30 0.94 -4.65
N PRO A 154 8.96 1.08 -4.77
CA PRO A 154 8.32 2.39 -4.83
C PRO A 154 8.60 3.28 -3.60
N VAL A 155 8.78 2.67 -2.43
CA VAL A 155 9.05 3.33 -1.15
C VAL A 155 10.45 3.91 -1.13
N LEU A 156 11.41 3.09 -1.56
CA LEU A 156 12.80 3.51 -1.67
C LEU A 156 12.91 4.65 -2.68
N PHE A 157 12.25 4.54 -3.83
CA PHE A 157 12.20 5.62 -4.81
C PHE A 157 11.52 6.88 -4.28
N ALA A 158 10.44 6.77 -3.51
CA ALA A 158 9.81 7.91 -2.83
C ALA A 158 10.79 8.62 -1.89
N ALA A 159 11.52 7.84 -1.07
CA ALA A 159 12.51 8.36 -0.13
C ALA A 159 13.70 9.01 -0.83
N PHE A 160 14.24 8.38 -1.87
CA PHE A 160 15.33 8.93 -2.68
C PHE A 160 14.90 10.22 -3.40
N THR A 161 13.69 10.22 -3.96
CA THR A 161 13.12 11.39 -4.62
C THR A 161 12.98 12.55 -3.64
N GLN A 162 12.45 12.30 -2.44
CA GLN A 162 12.34 13.36 -1.43
C GLN A 162 13.68 13.86 -0.91
N ALA A 163 14.65 12.96 -0.70
CA ALA A 163 16.00 13.35 -0.32
C ALA A 163 16.66 14.20 -1.42
N TYR A 164 16.47 13.83 -2.68
CA TYR A 164 16.96 14.58 -3.84
C TYR A 164 16.32 15.97 -3.91
N VAL A 165 14.99 16.06 -3.91
CA VAL A 165 14.25 17.34 -3.97
C VAL A 165 14.67 18.24 -2.80
N SER A 166 14.76 17.70 -1.59
CA SER A 166 15.13 18.47 -0.39
C SER A 166 16.54 19.09 -0.48
N ARG A 167 17.48 18.42 -1.16
CA ARG A 167 18.86 18.90 -1.30
C ARG A 167 19.08 19.73 -2.56
N ALA A 168 18.59 19.27 -3.70
CA ALA A 168 18.84 19.86 -5.00
C ALA A 168 17.87 20.98 -5.36
N LEU A 169 16.66 20.96 -4.78
CA LEU A 169 15.57 21.89 -5.11
C LEU A 169 14.90 22.45 -3.83
N PRO A 170 15.66 23.01 -2.87
CA PRO A 170 15.14 23.42 -1.56
C PRO A 170 14.09 24.54 -1.61
N THR A 171 14.04 25.30 -2.72
CA THR A 171 13.04 26.36 -2.95
C THR A 171 11.72 25.83 -3.49
N LEU A 172 11.61 24.54 -3.81
CA LEU A 172 10.34 23.94 -4.19
C LEU A 172 9.45 23.78 -2.95
N PRO A 173 8.21 24.27 -2.99
CA PRO A 173 7.25 24.01 -1.92
C PRO A 173 6.90 22.52 -1.89
N TRP A 174 6.24 22.08 -0.80
CA TRP A 174 5.65 20.74 -0.74
C TRP A 174 4.79 20.47 -1.99
N VAL A 175 4.77 19.21 -2.43
CA VAL A 175 4.18 18.79 -3.73
C VAL A 175 2.77 19.33 -3.88
N ASN A 176 2.57 20.06 -4.98
CA ASN A 176 1.30 20.68 -5.34
C ASN A 176 1.20 20.85 -6.87
N PRO A 177 0.01 21.17 -7.41
CA PRO A 177 -0.19 21.33 -8.86
C PRO A 177 0.71 22.39 -9.53
N ALA A 178 1.25 23.36 -8.79
CA ALA A 178 2.16 24.36 -9.37
C ALA A 178 3.50 23.75 -9.82
N TRP A 179 3.86 22.56 -9.33
CA TRP A 179 5.02 21.82 -9.84
C TRP A 179 4.91 21.52 -11.34
N ARG A 180 3.69 21.18 -11.79
CA ARG A 180 3.40 20.94 -13.21
C ARG A 180 3.61 22.21 -14.04
N ALA A 181 3.12 23.34 -13.55
CA ALA A 181 3.31 24.65 -14.22
C ALA A 181 4.79 25.06 -14.32
N ARG A 182 5.63 24.58 -13.40
CA ARG A 182 7.09 24.79 -13.40
C ARG A 182 7.86 23.74 -14.24
N GLY A 183 7.17 22.81 -14.89
CA GLY A 183 7.79 21.77 -15.71
C GLY A 183 8.56 20.71 -14.90
N ILE A 184 8.27 20.54 -13.60
CA ILE A 184 8.95 19.54 -12.78
C ILE A 184 8.53 18.13 -13.23
N PRO A 185 9.48 17.23 -13.57
CA PRO A 185 9.15 15.89 -14.02
C PRO A 185 8.34 15.08 -13.01
N VAL A 186 7.40 14.26 -13.51
CA VAL A 186 6.50 13.43 -12.71
C VAL A 186 7.24 12.48 -11.76
N TYR A 187 8.37 11.89 -12.19
CA TYR A 187 9.16 10.98 -11.35
C TYR A 187 9.83 11.68 -10.17
N LEU A 188 9.83 13.02 -10.12
CA LEU A 188 10.25 13.78 -8.93
C LEU A 188 9.07 14.10 -8.00
N SER A 189 7.84 13.88 -8.45
CA SER A 189 6.63 14.16 -7.66
C SER A 189 6.43 13.09 -6.59
N PHE A 190 6.34 13.53 -5.34
CA PHE A 190 5.95 12.67 -4.22
C PHE A 190 4.54 12.07 -4.41
N ALA A 191 3.60 12.82 -4.98
CA ALA A 191 2.25 12.32 -5.22
C ALA A 191 2.25 11.09 -6.14
N PHE A 192 3.03 11.13 -7.22
CA PHE A 192 3.25 9.97 -8.08
C PHE A 192 3.79 8.76 -7.29
N TRP A 193 4.78 8.99 -6.43
CA TRP A 193 5.36 7.95 -5.59
C TRP A 193 4.48 7.51 -4.40
N GLU A 194 3.37 8.18 -4.08
CA GLU A 194 2.36 7.66 -3.15
C GLU A 194 1.45 6.64 -3.86
N TRP A 195 1.11 6.89 -5.13
CA TRP A 195 0.26 6.01 -5.93
C TRP A 195 0.95 4.71 -6.35
N MET A 196 2.23 4.77 -6.72
CA MET A 196 2.98 3.58 -7.15
C MET A 196 3.01 2.46 -6.10
N PRO A 197 3.33 2.71 -4.81
CA PRO A 197 3.23 1.71 -3.76
C PRO A 197 1.83 1.13 -3.63
N CYS A 198 0.77 1.95 -3.67
CA CYS A 198 -0.61 1.46 -3.61
C CYS A 198 -0.93 0.51 -4.77
N ALA A 199 -0.52 0.83 -5.99
CA ALA A 199 -0.72 0.00 -7.18
C ALA A 199 0.06 -1.33 -7.10
N VAL A 200 1.37 -1.25 -6.80
CA VAL A 200 2.24 -2.42 -6.69
C VAL A 200 1.76 -3.34 -5.58
N LEU A 201 1.47 -2.79 -4.39
CA LEU A 201 1.00 -3.56 -3.24
C LEU A 201 -0.39 -4.17 -3.50
N SER A 202 -1.31 -3.46 -4.15
CA SER A 202 -2.62 -4.00 -4.53
C SER A 202 -2.49 -5.21 -5.45
N LEU A 203 -1.69 -5.09 -6.51
CA LEU A 203 -1.43 -6.18 -7.44
C LEU A 203 -0.80 -7.38 -6.72
N TYR A 204 0.17 -7.11 -5.86
CA TYR A 204 0.88 -8.14 -5.10
C TYR A 204 -0.03 -8.89 -4.13
N LEU A 205 -0.87 -8.16 -3.39
CA LEU A 205 -1.86 -8.73 -2.48
C LEU A 205 -2.93 -9.54 -3.24
N ALA A 206 -3.35 -9.08 -4.42
CA ALA A 206 -4.25 -9.82 -5.28
C ALA A 206 -3.64 -11.18 -5.69
N MET A 207 -2.38 -11.20 -6.13
CA MET A 207 -1.65 -12.44 -6.45
C MET A 207 -1.52 -13.37 -5.23
N LEU A 208 -1.14 -12.82 -4.07
CA LEU A 208 -1.02 -13.58 -2.83
C LEU A 208 -2.36 -14.18 -2.38
N SER A 209 -3.47 -13.45 -2.55
CA SER A 209 -4.80 -13.93 -2.18
C SER A 209 -5.19 -15.20 -2.94
N GLY A 210 -4.82 -15.29 -4.22
CA GLY A 210 -5.02 -16.49 -5.03
C GLY A 210 -4.14 -17.65 -4.54
N ALA A 211 -2.85 -17.38 -4.34
CA ALA A 211 -1.89 -18.41 -3.95
C ALA A 211 -2.14 -19.03 -2.57
N VAL A 212 -2.76 -18.29 -1.64
CA VAL A 212 -3.16 -18.80 -0.32
C VAL A 212 -4.43 -19.66 -0.41
N VAL A 213 -5.36 -19.34 -1.32
CA VAL A 213 -6.62 -20.10 -1.47
C VAL A 213 -6.40 -21.44 -2.16
N THR A 214 -5.56 -21.51 -3.20
CA THR A 214 -5.37 -22.75 -4.00
C THR A 214 -4.52 -23.84 -3.33
N ARG A 215 -4.11 -23.68 -2.06
CA ARG A 215 -3.28 -24.65 -1.34
C ARG A 215 -4.05 -25.56 -0.38
N ARG A 216 -5.39 -25.54 -0.47
CA ARG A 216 -6.26 -26.58 0.09
C ARG A 216 -6.58 -27.59 -0.98
#